data_AF-A0A9P6NGS1-F1
#
_entry.id   AF-A0A9P6NGS1-F1
#
_cell.length_a   1.000
_cell.length_b   1.000
_cell.length_c   1.000
_cell.angle_alpha   90.00
_cell.angle_beta   90.00
_cell.angle_gamma   90.00
#
_symmetry.space_group_name_H-M   'P 1'
#
loop_
_entity.id
_entity.type
_entity.pdbx_description
1 polymer ?
#
loop_
_entity_poly.entity_id
_entity_poly.type
_entity_poly.pdbx_seq_one_letter_code
_entity_poly.pdbx_strand_id
1 'polypeptide(L)'
;PPNKIVKQFKPAQLIIYMPAEKAPFKGGKPKEITDMVNKALGSIKARLDGELIWVRGASVLPSGNIKLYVASQHIKAWLLHNKHLWSTLAHPDLVTTQTRFPVLIHSVPMDIDPASGEFIASFVAENVIPKDEISGMRWHVKPSGEVAHSSILMI
;
A
#
# COMPACT_ATOMS: atom_id res chain seq x y z
N PRO A 1 11.67 22.00 21.12
CA PRO A 1 10.74 20.85 21.01
C PRO A 1 11.51 19.51 20.86
N PRO A 2 10.99 18.39 21.38
CA PRO A 2 11.59 17.07 21.18
C PRO A 2 11.68 16.69 19.70
N ASN A 3 12.78 16.05 19.29
CA ASN A 3 13.01 15.60 17.91
C ASN A 3 11.88 14.72 17.35
N LYS A 4 11.19 13.97 18.22
CA LYS A 4 10.04 13.14 17.86
C LYS A 4 8.88 13.98 17.29
N ILE A 5 8.62 15.14 17.89
CA ILE A 5 7.56 16.06 17.44
C ILE A 5 7.95 16.70 16.10
N VAL A 6 9.20 17.17 15.97
CA VAL A 6 9.68 17.82 14.73
C VAL A 6 9.65 16.86 13.53
N LYS A 7 9.98 15.57 13.73
CA LYS A 7 9.93 14.56 12.66
C LYS A 7 8.53 14.36 12.09
N GLN A 8 7.47 14.59 12.86
CA GLN A 8 6.11 14.36 12.41
C GLN A 8 5.66 15.37 11.35
N PHE A 9 6.24 16.57 11.35
CA PHE A 9 5.96 17.62 10.37
C PHE A 9 6.84 17.55 9.13
N LYS A 10 7.77 16.59 9.06
CA LYS A 10 8.61 16.41 7.87
C LYS A 10 7.78 15.80 6.73
N PRO A 11 8.05 16.21 5.48
CA PRO A 11 7.48 15.56 4.30
C PRO A 11 7.65 14.05 4.36
N ALA A 12 6.63 13.33 3.90
CA ALA A 12 6.58 11.88 3.95
C ALA A 12 6.22 11.30 2.59
N GLN A 13 6.54 10.02 2.44
CA GLN A 13 6.14 9.22 1.28
C GLN A 13 5.47 7.93 1.75
N LEU A 14 4.46 7.50 1.01
CA LEU A 14 3.76 6.24 1.20
C LEU A 14 3.57 5.52 -0.13
N ILE A 15 3.40 4.21 -0.07
CA ILE A 15 3.16 3.36 -1.24
C ILE A 15 1.79 2.72 -1.07
N ILE A 16 0.95 2.86 -2.09
CA ILE A 16 -0.29 2.12 -2.25
C ILE A 16 0.03 0.95 -3.17
N TYR A 17 -0.16 -0.26 -2.64
CA TYR A 17 0.12 -1.47 -3.37
C TYR A 17 -1.08 -1.86 -4.22
N MET A 18 -0.80 -2.22 -5.48
CA MET A 18 -1.81 -2.85 -6.33
C MET A 18 -2.15 -4.24 -5.77
N PRO A 19 -3.44 -4.65 -5.81
CA PRO A 19 -3.82 -6.03 -5.51
C PRO A 19 -3.00 -7.02 -6.33
N ALA A 20 -2.64 -8.17 -5.73
CA ALA A 20 -1.79 -9.16 -6.39
C ALA A 20 -2.41 -9.71 -7.69
N GLU A 21 -3.74 -9.80 -7.74
CA GLU A 21 -4.51 -10.28 -8.89
C GLU A 21 -4.66 -9.24 -10.01
N LYS A 22 -4.38 -7.97 -9.72
CA LYS A 22 -4.55 -6.87 -10.66
C LYS A 22 -3.25 -6.61 -11.42
N ALA A 23 -3.40 -6.26 -12.71
CA ALA A 23 -2.27 -5.83 -13.51
C ALA A 23 -1.59 -4.60 -12.87
N PRO A 24 -0.27 -4.44 -13.05
CA PRO A 24 0.45 -3.23 -12.63
C PRO A 24 -0.30 -1.97 -13.08
N PHE A 25 -0.35 -0.94 -12.23
CA PHE A 25 -0.96 0.32 -12.62
C PHE A 25 -0.19 0.90 -13.82
N LYS A 26 -0.83 0.99 -14.98
CA LYS A 26 -0.24 1.55 -16.21
C LYS A 26 -0.64 3.02 -16.43
N GLY A 27 -1.34 3.62 -15.47
CA GLY A 27 -2.01 4.90 -15.66
C GLY A 27 -1.16 6.12 -15.39
N GLY A 28 -1.27 7.09 -16.28
CA GLY A 28 -1.26 8.52 -15.98
C GLY A 28 0.08 9.21 -15.74
N LYS A 29 0.17 10.47 -16.18
CA LYS A 29 1.27 11.37 -15.78
C LYS A 29 1.21 11.61 -14.27
N PRO A 30 2.33 11.88 -13.58
CA PRO A 30 2.37 12.19 -12.14
C PRO A 30 1.27 13.15 -11.66
N LYS A 31 0.97 14.19 -12.45
CA LYS A 31 -0.08 15.17 -12.15
C LYS A 31 -1.48 14.54 -12.17
N GLU A 32 -1.80 13.73 -13.18
CA GLU A 32 -3.11 13.09 -13.32
C GLU A 32 -3.40 12.16 -12.14
N ILE A 33 -2.40 11.40 -11.69
CA ILE A 33 -2.52 10.53 -10.51
C ILE A 33 -2.74 11.36 -9.25
N THR A 34 -2.01 12.48 -9.13
CA THR A 34 -2.15 13.39 -7.98
C THR A 34 -3.55 14.01 -7.93
N ASP A 35 -4.04 14.50 -9.06
CA ASP A 35 -5.37 15.13 -9.18
C ASP A 35 -6.49 14.10 -8.92
N MET A 36 -6.32 12.88 -9.43
CA MET A 36 -7.23 11.75 -9.19
C MET A 36 -7.35 11.42 -7.70
N VAL A 37 -6.21 11.27 -7.00
CA VAL A 37 -6.20 11.00 -5.56
C VAL A 37 -6.78 12.17 -4.77
N ASN A 38 -6.41 13.41 -5.09
CA ASN A 38 -6.95 14.59 -4.41
C ASN A 38 -8.45 14.76 -4.62
N LYS A 39 -8.99 14.41 -5.80
CA LYS A 39 -10.43 14.40 -6.06
C LYS A 39 -11.15 13.37 -5.18
N ALA A 40 -10.60 12.18 -5.02
CA ALA A 40 -11.15 11.15 -4.14
C ALA A 40 -11.11 11.55 -2.66
N LEU A 41 -10.02 12.15 -2.20
CA LEU A 41 -9.94 12.69 -0.84
C LEU A 41 -10.93 13.85 -0.61
N GLY A 42 -11.12 14.69 -1.63
CA GLY A 42 -12.10 15.77 -1.62
C GLY A 42 -13.54 15.26 -1.54
N SER A 43 -13.88 14.18 -2.25
CA SER A 43 -15.25 13.64 -2.25
C SER A 43 -15.67 13.08 -0.89
N ILE A 44 -14.73 12.52 -0.13
CA ILE A 44 -14.97 12.07 1.25
C ILE A 44 -14.74 13.16 2.30
N LYS A 45 -14.45 14.41 1.88
CA LYS A 45 -14.12 15.54 2.75
C LYS A 45 -13.04 15.17 3.79
N ALA A 46 -12.01 14.44 3.35
CA ALA A 46 -10.93 13.95 4.21
C ALA A 46 -10.26 15.11 4.97
N ARG A 47 -10.26 15.02 6.31
CA ARG A 47 -9.69 16.04 7.19
C ARG A 47 -8.83 15.43 8.28
N LEU A 48 -7.80 16.17 8.66
CA LEU A 48 -6.96 15.91 9.82
C LEU A 48 -6.81 17.23 10.58
N ASP A 49 -7.15 17.25 11.87
CA ASP A 49 -7.10 18.45 12.72
C ASP A 49 -7.82 19.68 12.13
N GLY A 50 -8.91 19.44 11.38
CA GLY A 50 -9.71 20.47 10.72
C GLY A 50 -9.20 20.90 9.33
N GLU A 51 -7.98 20.53 8.95
CA GLU A 51 -7.40 20.81 7.63
C GLU A 51 -7.73 19.71 6.61
N LEU A 52 -7.94 20.10 5.35
CA LEU A 52 -8.13 19.14 4.26
C LEU A 52 -6.86 18.35 4.00
N ILE A 53 -7.02 17.04 3.81
CA ILE A 53 -5.92 16.17 3.45
C ILE A 53 -5.73 16.20 1.93
N TRP A 54 -4.50 16.45 1.49
CA TRP A 54 -4.12 16.43 0.09
C TRP A 54 -2.71 15.86 -0.10
N VAL A 55 -2.50 15.30 -1.28
CA VAL A 55 -1.24 14.74 -1.76
C VAL A 55 -0.54 15.78 -2.63
N ARG A 56 0.76 15.96 -2.41
CA ARG A 56 1.61 16.94 -3.13
C ARG A 56 2.07 16.45 -4.49
N GLY A 57 2.13 15.13 -4.66
CA GLY A 57 2.57 14.51 -5.89
C GLY A 57 2.44 13.00 -5.82
N ALA A 58 2.49 12.36 -6.98
CA ALA A 58 2.44 10.91 -7.11
C ALA A 58 3.40 10.44 -8.21
N SER A 59 3.86 9.20 -8.10
CA SER A 59 4.59 8.50 -9.15
C SER A 59 4.20 7.02 -9.17
N VAL A 60 4.39 6.37 -10.31
CA VAL A 60 4.21 4.93 -10.45
C VAL A 60 5.57 4.26 -10.36
N LEU A 61 5.69 3.25 -9.49
CA LEU A 61 6.90 2.43 -9.38
C LEU A 61 6.96 1.42 -10.52
N PRO A 62 8.15 0.88 -10.88
CA PRO A 62 8.25 -0.17 -11.90
C PRO A 62 7.37 -1.41 -11.63
N SER A 63 7.05 -1.67 -10.35
CA SER A 63 6.11 -2.72 -9.94
C SER A 63 4.63 -2.42 -10.22
N GLY A 64 4.31 -1.21 -10.69
CA GLY A 64 2.94 -0.70 -10.82
C GLY A 64 2.31 -0.21 -9.53
N ASN A 65 3.02 -0.20 -8.40
CA ASN A 65 2.50 0.40 -7.16
C ASN A 65 2.56 1.93 -7.26
N ILE A 66 1.64 2.62 -6.59
CA ILE A 66 1.61 4.08 -6.59
C ILE A 66 2.34 4.61 -5.36
N LYS A 67 3.31 5.50 -5.58
CA LYS A 67 4.01 6.23 -4.53
C LYS A 67 3.45 7.64 -4.43
N LEU A 68 3.03 8.03 -3.23
CA LEU A 68 2.46 9.35 -2.94
C LEU A 68 3.42 10.15 -2.05
N TYR A 69 3.46 11.46 -2.28
CA TYR A 69 4.26 12.42 -1.53
C TYR A 69 3.35 13.39 -0.78
N VAL A 70 3.57 13.55 0.53
CA VAL A 70 2.70 14.31 1.41
C VAL A 70 3.47 15.25 2.32
N ALA A 71 2.77 16.24 2.87
CA ALA A 71 3.38 17.30 3.67
C ALA A 71 3.91 16.83 5.03
N SER A 72 3.31 15.81 5.64
CA SER A 72 3.60 15.38 7.01
C SER A 72 3.45 13.88 7.21
N GLN A 73 4.04 13.36 8.29
CA GLN A 73 3.87 11.97 8.71
C GLN A 73 2.44 11.69 9.21
N HIS A 74 1.76 12.68 9.78
CA HIS A 74 0.38 12.51 10.22
C HIS A 74 -0.58 12.28 9.04
N ILE A 75 -0.40 13.05 7.94
CA ILE A 75 -1.16 12.83 6.70
C ILE A 75 -0.87 11.43 6.15
N LYS A 76 0.40 11.01 6.14
CA LYS A 76 0.77 9.65 5.72
C LYS A 76 0.05 8.59 6.56
N ALA A 77 0.05 8.73 7.88
CA ALA A 77 -0.57 7.77 8.79
C ALA A 77 -2.09 7.70 8.54
N TRP A 78 -2.74 8.84 8.39
CA TRP A 78 -4.16 8.91 8.07
C TRP A 78 -4.49 8.26 6.73
N LEU A 79 -3.72 8.55 5.68
CA LEU A 79 -3.94 7.98 4.35
C LEU A 79 -3.81 6.46 4.34
N LEU A 80 -2.82 5.91 5.05
CA LEU A 80 -2.65 4.45 5.17
C LEU A 80 -3.79 3.81 5.97
N HIS A 81 -4.20 4.42 7.09
CA HIS A 81 -5.27 3.89 7.91
C HIS A 81 -6.62 3.87 7.18
N ASN A 82 -6.87 4.88 6.34
CA ASN A 82 -8.13 5.07 5.65
C ASN A 82 -8.09 4.68 4.16
N LYS A 83 -7.04 3.96 3.71
CA LYS A 83 -6.83 3.64 2.29
C LYS A 83 -8.04 2.95 1.64
N HIS A 84 -8.70 2.07 2.37
CA HIS A 84 -9.91 1.37 1.95
C HIS A 84 -11.11 2.30 1.64
N LEU A 85 -11.14 3.51 2.22
CA LEU A 85 -12.22 4.49 2.00
C LEU A 85 -12.04 5.33 0.73
N TRP A 86 -10.80 5.58 0.31
CA TRP A 86 -10.52 6.54 -0.77
C TRP A 86 -9.84 5.94 -2.00
N SER A 87 -9.12 4.82 -1.86
CA SER A 87 -8.33 4.24 -2.97
C SER A 87 -9.20 3.81 -4.16
N THR A 88 -10.29 3.08 -3.91
CA THR A 88 -11.25 2.66 -4.95
C THR A 88 -11.99 3.85 -5.57
N LEU A 89 -12.19 4.94 -4.81
CA LEU A 89 -12.77 6.19 -5.32
C LEU A 89 -11.79 6.95 -6.22
N ALA A 90 -10.48 6.81 -5.98
CA ALA A 90 -9.45 7.37 -6.84
C ALA A 90 -9.38 6.57 -8.16
N HIS A 91 -9.31 5.25 -8.08
CA HIS A 91 -9.34 4.40 -9.26
C HIS A 91 -9.97 3.03 -8.93
N PRO A 92 -10.84 2.47 -9.79
CA PRO A 92 -11.50 1.18 -9.54
C PRO A 92 -10.54 0.01 -9.30
N ASP A 93 -9.37 0.02 -9.95
CA ASP A 93 -8.34 -1.02 -9.74
C ASP A 93 -7.47 -0.84 -8.49
N LEU A 94 -7.57 0.32 -7.81
CA LEU A 94 -6.87 0.56 -6.54
C LEU A 94 -7.73 0.07 -5.37
N VAL A 95 -7.99 -1.23 -5.34
CA VAL A 95 -8.70 -1.85 -4.21
C VAL A 95 -7.71 -2.05 -3.08
N THR A 96 -8.02 -1.52 -1.90
CA THR A 96 -7.23 -1.77 -0.70
C THR A 96 -8.15 -2.21 0.44
N THR A 97 -7.71 -3.18 1.22
CA THR A 97 -8.39 -3.62 2.43
C THR A 97 -8.08 -2.68 3.59
N GLN A 98 -8.78 -2.87 4.71
CA GLN A 98 -8.54 -2.10 5.94
C GLN A 98 -7.19 -2.45 6.61
N THR A 99 -6.45 -3.42 6.08
CA THR A 99 -5.15 -3.87 6.62
C THR A 99 -4.27 -2.69 7.00
N ARG A 100 -3.79 -2.68 8.24
CA ARG A 100 -3.09 -1.49 8.76
C ARG A 100 -1.81 -1.22 7.98
N PHE A 101 -1.06 -2.27 7.64
CA PHE A 101 0.20 -2.17 6.89
C PHE A 101 0.45 -3.44 6.09
N PRO A 102 1.01 -3.34 4.88
CA PRO A 102 1.56 -4.51 4.22
C PRO A 102 2.71 -5.06 5.08
N VAL A 103 2.74 -6.37 5.23
CA VAL A 103 3.74 -7.09 6.02
C VAL A 103 4.77 -7.67 5.09
N LEU A 104 6.04 -7.52 5.44
CA LEU A 104 7.12 -8.15 4.72
C LEU A 104 7.61 -9.37 5.50
N ILE A 105 7.48 -10.55 4.88
CA ILE A 105 7.92 -11.82 5.46
C ILE A 105 9.26 -12.16 4.81
N HIS A 106 10.31 -12.29 5.62
CA HIS A 106 11.65 -12.62 5.16
C HIS A 106 11.91 -14.13 5.19
N SER A 107 12.98 -14.55 4.51
CA SER A 107 13.51 -15.92 4.56
C SER A 107 12.51 -16.99 4.15
N VAL A 108 11.63 -16.68 3.20
CA VAL A 108 10.64 -17.63 2.67
C VAL A 108 11.32 -18.54 1.66
N PRO A 109 11.22 -19.89 1.81
CA PRO A 109 11.69 -20.86 0.82
C PRO A 109 11.16 -20.58 -0.59
N MET A 110 12.02 -20.76 -1.58
CA MET A 110 11.74 -20.42 -2.98
C MET A 110 10.79 -21.37 -3.71
N ASP A 111 10.59 -22.57 -3.17
CA ASP A 111 9.66 -23.58 -3.66
C ASP A 111 8.20 -23.27 -3.29
N ILE A 112 7.97 -22.28 -2.43
CA ILE A 112 6.63 -21.77 -2.10
C ILE A 112 6.12 -20.88 -3.23
N ASP A 113 4.90 -21.13 -3.69
CA ASP A 113 4.15 -20.15 -4.47
C ASP A 113 3.33 -19.24 -3.54
N PRO A 114 3.75 -17.98 -3.32
CA PRO A 114 3.03 -17.07 -2.43
C PRO A 114 1.64 -16.68 -2.94
N ALA A 115 1.36 -16.87 -4.23
CA ALA A 115 0.05 -16.60 -4.80
C ALA A 115 -0.89 -17.82 -4.74
N SER A 116 -0.40 -18.97 -4.27
CA SER A 116 -1.22 -20.18 -4.14
C SER A 116 -2.31 -19.99 -3.08
N GLY A 117 -3.56 -20.25 -3.46
CA GLY A 117 -4.70 -20.19 -2.54
C GLY A 117 -4.58 -21.18 -1.38
N GLU A 118 -3.96 -22.34 -1.60
CA GLU A 118 -3.70 -23.32 -0.55
C GLU A 118 -2.68 -22.80 0.48
N PHE A 119 -1.58 -22.21 0.01
CA PHE A 119 -0.56 -21.63 0.88
C PHE A 119 -1.14 -20.50 1.73
N ILE A 120 -1.88 -19.58 1.10
CA ILE A 120 -2.53 -18.47 1.81
C ILE A 120 -3.52 -19.01 2.85
N ALA A 121 -4.35 -20.00 2.50
CA ALA A 121 -5.33 -20.57 3.42
C ALA A 121 -4.66 -21.22 4.65
N SER A 122 -3.61 -22.02 4.45
CA SER A 122 -2.84 -22.63 5.54
C SER A 122 -2.16 -21.58 6.41
N PHE A 123 -1.51 -20.58 5.79
CA PHE A 123 -0.84 -19.51 6.51
C PHE A 123 -1.81 -18.69 7.37
N VAL A 124 -2.98 -18.33 6.84
CA VAL A 124 -4.04 -17.62 7.55
C VAL A 124 -4.54 -18.43 8.74
N ALA A 125 -4.79 -19.73 8.55
CA ALA A 125 -5.29 -20.63 9.59
C ALA A 125 -4.27 -20.82 10.73
N GLU A 126 -3.00 -21.07 10.38
CA GLU A 126 -1.92 -21.29 11.35
C GLU A 126 -1.59 -20.04 12.18
N ASN A 127 -1.73 -18.84 11.59
CA ASN A 127 -1.41 -17.58 12.24
C ASN A 127 -2.64 -16.86 12.82
N VAL A 128 -3.83 -17.48 12.78
CA VAL A 128 -5.10 -16.93 13.31
C VAL A 128 -5.39 -15.53 12.73
N ILE A 129 -5.12 -15.36 11.44
CA ILE A 129 -5.35 -14.08 10.75
C ILE A 129 -6.80 -14.07 10.23
N PRO A 130 -7.58 -13.00 10.42
CA PRO A 130 -8.90 -12.90 9.81
C PRO A 130 -8.80 -12.90 8.27
N LYS A 131 -9.68 -13.62 7.59
CA LYS A 131 -9.63 -13.79 6.12
C LYS A 131 -9.77 -12.46 5.35
N ASP A 132 -10.46 -11.49 5.95
CA ASP A 132 -10.66 -10.14 5.44
C ASP A 132 -9.45 -9.20 5.68
N GLU A 133 -8.48 -9.64 6.48
CA GLU A 133 -7.22 -8.93 6.72
C GLU A 133 -6.10 -9.34 5.75
N ILE A 134 -6.34 -10.20 4.76
CA ILE A 134 -5.35 -10.48 3.70
C ILE A 134 -6.02 -10.34 2.34
N SER A 135 -5.53 -9.39 1.55
CA SER A 135 -5.90 -9.14 0.16
C SER A 135 -5.09 -9.99 -0.80
N GLY A 136 -3.89 -10.44 -0.38
CA GLY A 136 -3.07 -11.39 -1.12
C GLY A 136 -1.60 -11.36 -0.72
N MET A 137 -0.84 -12.32 -1.24
CA MET A 137 0.59 -12.48 -1.01
C MET A 137 1.33 -12.60 -2.35
N ARG A 138 2.50 -11.97 -2.45
CA ARG A 138 3.36 -12.06 -3.64
C ARG A 138 4.82 -11.84 -3.29
N TRP A 139 5.73 -12.30 -4.14
CA TRP A 139 7.15 -11.95 -4.01
C TRP A 139 7.36 -10.44 -4.01
N HIS A 140 8.08 -9.91 -3.02
CA HIS A 140 8.43 -8.48 -2.99
C HIS A 140 9.36 -8.14 -4.16
N VAL A 141 10.40 -8.95 -4.33
CA VAL A 141 11.33 -8.91 -5.46
C VAL A 141 11.23 -10.28 -6.11
N LYS A 142 10.92 -10.31 -7.41
CA LYS A 142 10.86 -11.58 -8.14
C LYS A 142 12.24 -12.23 -8.02
N PRO A 143 12.34 -13.43 -7.43
CA PRO A 143 13.65 -14.02 -7.17
C PRO A 143 14.30 -14.42 -8.50
N SER A 144 15.61 -14.19 -8.63
CA SER A 144 16.40 -14.56 -9.80
C SER A 144 17.73 -15.18 -9.35
N GLY A 145 18.05 -16.39 -9.83
CA GLY A 145 19.28 -17.12 -9.50
C GLY A 145 19.09 -18.22 -8.42
N GLU A 146 20.20 -18.79 -7.94
CA GLU A 146 20.28 -19.85 -6.92
C GLU A 146 20.06 -19.34 -5.47
N VAL A 147 19.12 -18.43 -5.25
CA VAL A 147 18.85 -17.94 -3.89
C VAL A 147 17.90 -18.91 -3.21
N ALA A 148 18.28 -19.48 -2.06
CA ALA A 148 17.43 -20.47 -1.37
C ALA A 148 16.15 -19.85 -0.75
N HIS A 149 16.18 -18.55 -0.44
CA HIS A 149 15.09 -17.84 0.22
C HIS A 149 14.91 -16.42 -0.34
N SER A 150 13.68 -15.90 -0.27
CA SER A 150 13.37 -14.50 -0.63
C SER A 150 12.35 -13.90 0.35
N SER A 151 11.83 -12.71 0.03
CA SER A 151 10.83 -12.01 0.85
C SER A 151 9.47 -11.92 0.16
N ILE A 152 8.41 -12.28 0.88
CA ILE A 152 7.02 -12.09 0.47
C ILE A 152 6.52 -10.74 0.99
N LEU A 153 5.75 -10.05 0.16
CA LEU A 153 4.90 -8.96 0.56
C LEU A 153 3.45 -9.47 0.71
N MET A 154 2.90 -9.35 1.91
CA MET A 154 1.51 -9.62 2.25
C MET A 154 0.75 -8.29 2.33
N ILE A 155 -0.39 -8.17 1.66
CA ILE A 155 -1.14 -6.92 1.46
C ILE A 155 -2.57 -7.06 1.99
#